data_AF-A0A377AGS1-F1
#
_entry.id   AF-A0A377AGS1-F1
#
_cell.length_a   1.000
_cell.length_b   1.000
_cell.length_c   1.000
_cell.angle_alpha   90.00
_cell.angle_beta   90.00
_cell.angle_gamma   90.00
#
_symmetry.space_group_name_H-M   'P 1'
#
loop_
_entity.id
_entity.type
_entity.pdbx_description
1 polymer ?
#
loop_
_entity_poly.entity_id
_entity_poly.type
_entity_poly.pdbx_seq_one_letter_code
_entity_poly.pdbx_strand_id
1 'polypeptide(L)'
;MENLRRRTELDIEKAHKFALEKFINELLPVIDSLDRALEVADKANPDMSAMVEGIELTLKSMLDVVRKFGVEVIAETNVPLDPNVHQAIAMVESDDVAPGNVLGIMQKGYTLNGRTIRAAMVTVAKAK
;
A
#
# COMPACT_ATOMS: atom_id res chain seq x y z
N MET A 1 -23.25 -11.08 -32.85
CA MET A 1 -22.11 -10.15 -32.98
C MET A 1 -22.08 -9.11 -31.86
N GLU A 2 -23.22 -8.57 -31.43
CA GLU A 2 -23.35 -7.64 -30.28
C GLU A 2 -22.57 -8.09 -29.02
N ASN A 3 -22.79 -9.33 -28.57
CA ASN A 3 -22.14 -9.87 -27.37
C ASN A 3 -20.62 -10.01 -27.51
N LEU A 4 -20.14 -10.33 -28.72
CA LEU A 4 -18.71 -10.42 -29.01
C LEU A 4 -18.08 -9.04 -28.94
N ARG A 5 -18.71 -8.03 -29.57
CA ARG A 5 -18.25 -6.64 -29.56
C ARG A 5 -18.17 -6.08 -28.13
N ARG A 6 -19.24 -6.24 -27.34
CA ARG A 6 -19.27 -5.80 -25.94
C ARG A 6 -18.18 -6.47 -25.11
N ARG A 7 -17.92 -7.76 -25.34
CA ARG A 7 -16.84 -8.49 -24.65
C ARG A 7 -15.47 -7.95 -25.03
N THR A 8 -15.20 -7.73 -26.32
CA THR A 8 -13.92 -7.20 -26.77
C THR A 8 -13.64 -5.80 -26.23
N GLU A 9 -14.66 -4.94 -26.12
CA GLU A 9 -14.53 -3.60 -25.54
C GLU A 9 -14.12 -3.68 -24.05
N LEU A 10 -14.74 -4.59 -23.28
CA LEU A 10 -14.38 -4.83 -21.88
C LEU A 10 -12.96 -5.41 -21.72
N ASP A 11 -12.54 -6.30 -22.62
CA ASP A 11 -11.21 -6.91 -22.58
C ASP A 11 -10.12 -5.86 -22.89
N ILE A 12 -10.37 -4.96 -23.85
CA ILE A 12 -9.48 -3.82 -24.16
C ILE A 12 -9.40 -2.86 -22.96
N GLU A 13 -10.53 -2.51 -22.36
CA GLU A 13 -10.56 -1.61 -21.20
C GLU A 13 -9.78 -2.20 -20.01
N LYS A 14 -9.97 -3.49 -19.73
CA LYS A 14 -9.20 -4.22 -18.70
C LYS A 14 -7.71 -4.24 -19.03
N ALA A 15 -7.34 -4.55 -20.27
CA ALA A 15 -5.95 -4.55 -20.68
C ALA A 15 -5.32 -3.17 -20.48
N HIS A 16 -6.01 -2.09 -20.83
CA HIS A 16 -5.52 -0.74 -20.63
C HIS A 16 -5.36 -0.39 -19.14
N LYS A 17 -6.36 -0.71 -18.30
CA LYS A 17 -6.33 -0.45 -16.84
C LYS A 17 -5.24 -1.23 -16.11
N PHE A 18 -4.85 -2.41 -16.59
CA PHE A 18 -3.96 -3.31 -15.85
C PHE A 18 -2.68 -3.70 -16.62
N ALA A 19 -2.38 -3.03 -17.74
CA ALA A 19 -1.19 -3.29 -18.55
C ALA A 19 0.11 -3.23 -17.73
N LEU A 20 0.19 -2.33 -16.76
CA LEU A 20 1.37 -2.11 -15.93
C LEU A 20 1.36 -2.88 -14.61
N GLU A 21 0.34 -3.69 -14.32
CA GLU A 21 0.20 -4.39 -13.04
C GLU A 21 1.44 -5.19 -12.68
N LYS A 22 1.94 -6.02 -13.61
CA LYS A 22 3.12 -6.85 -13.35
C LYS A 22 4.34 -5.99 -13.02
N PHE A 23 4.56 -4.91 -13.77
CA PHE A 23 5.69 -4.00 -13.54
C PHE A 23 5.56 -3.28 -12.19
N ILE A 24 4.37 -2.79 -11.85
CA ILE A 24 4.11 -2.13 -10.57
C ILE A 24 4.31 -3.10 -9.40
N ASN A 25 3.89 -4.36 -9.53
CA ASN A 25 4.10 -5.38 -8.50
C ASN A 25 5.59 -5.61 -8.20
N GLU A 26 6.44 -5.67 -9.22
CA GLU A 26 7.90 -5.79 -9.06
C GLU A 26 8.53 -4.52 -8.45
N LEU A 27 7.83 -3.40 -8.49
CA LEU A 27 8.29 -2.12 -7.96
C LEU A 27 7.97 -1.95 -6.46
N LEU A 28 6.93 -2.63 -5.96
CA LEU A 28 6.53 -2.52 -4.56
C LEU A 28 7.64 -2.89 -3.57
N PRO A 29 8.46 -3.95 -3.78
CA PRO A 29 9.61 -4.25 -2.92
C PRO A 29 10.66 -3.13 -2.85
N VAL A 30 10.78 -2.32 -3.92
CA VAL A 30 11.68 -1.16 -3.94
C VAL A 30 11.12 -0.05 -3.05
N ILE A 31 9.82 0.24 -3.16
CA ILE A 31 9.12 1.19 -2.28
C ILE A 31 9.25 0.74 -0.82
N ASP A 32 9.03 -0.54 -0.54
CA ASP A 32 9.18 -1.11 0.81
C ASP A 32 10.61 -0.98 1.35
N SER A 33 11.61 -1.02 0.48
CA SER A 33 13.01 -0.85 0.90
C SER A 33 13.31 0.59 1.29
N LEU A 34 12.70 1.57 0.61
CA LEU A 34 12.78 2.98 1.00
C LEU A 34 12.06 3.22 2.34
N ASP A 35 10.87 2.64 2.53
CA ASP A 35 10.15 2.69 3.82
C ASP A 35 10.98 2.07 4.95
N ARG A 36 11.50 0.84 4.75
CA ARG A 36 12.38 0.19 5.74
C ARG A 36 13.61 1.03 6.07
N ALA A 37 14.23 1.67 5.07
CA ALA A 37 15.38 2.53 5.31
C ALA A 37 15.03 3.71 6.24
N LEU A 38 13.82 4.27 6.10
CA LEU A 38 13.32 5.34 6.98
C LEU A 38 12.93 4.83 8.38
N GLU A 39 12.46 3.60 8.50
CA GLU A 39 12.12 2.96 9.78
C GLU A 39 13.36 2.67 10.63
N VAL A 40 14.44 2.20 10.01
CA VAL A 40 15.69 1.86 10.72
C VAL A 40 16.63 3.04 10.91
N ALA A 41 16.39 4.17 10.23
CA ALA A 41 17.22 5.36 10.35
C ALA A 41 17.13 5.96 11.76
N ASP A 42 18.29 6.30 12.33
CA ASP A 42 18.35 7.07 13.57
C ASP A 42 18.02 8.54 13.29
N LYS A 43 16.72 8.88 13.39
CA LYS A 43 16.22 10.24 13.15
C LYS A 43 16.68 11.25 14.22
N ALA A 44 17.27 10.78 15.33
CA ALA A 44 17.83 11.66 16.34
C ALA A 44 19.29 12.06 16.04
N ASN A 45 19.97 11.36 15.12
CA ASN A 45 21.34 11.66 14.71
C ASN A 45 21.37 12.81 13.67
N PRO A 46 21.90 14.00 14.02
CA PRO A 46 21.93 15.14 13.10
C PRO A 46 22.74 14.89 11.83
N ASP A 47 23.77 14.04 11.89
CA ASP A 47 24.62 13.72 10.73
C ASP A 47 23.85 12.92 9.65
N MET A 48 22.76 12.26 10.04
CA MET A 48 21.90 11.50 9.13
C MET A 48 20.74 12.34 8.56
N SER A 49 20.49 13.54 9.09
CA SER A 49 19.30 14.35 8.76
C SER A 49 19.11 14.57 7.26
N ALA A 50 20.17 14.97 6.55
CA ALA A 50 20.10 15.23 5.11
C ALA A 50 19.84 13.95 4.29
N MET A 51 20.38 12.81 4.74
CA MET A 51 20.15 11.53 4.10
C MET A 51 18.71 11.06 4.29
N VAL A 52 18.19 11.18 5.52
CA VAL A 52 16.78 10.84 5.85
C VAL A 52 15.84 11.68 5.00
N GLU A 53 16.02 12.99 4.97
CA GLU A 53 15.23 13.90 4.14
C GLU A 53 15.28 13.53 2.64
N GLY A 54 16.46 13.18 2.13
CA GLY A 54 16.62 12.74 0.75
C GLY A 54 15.85 11.45 0.43
N ILE A 55 15.83 10.49 1.35
CA ILE A 55 15.06 9.24 1.21
C ILE A 55 13.56 9.53 1.30
N GLU A 56 13.11 10.37 2.23
CA GLU A 56 11.71 10.78 2.37
C GLU A 56 11.20 11.45 1.08
N LEU A 57 12.00 12.36 0.51
CA LEU A 57 11.66 13.02 -0.75
C LEU A 57 11.62 12.04 -1.94
N THR A 58 12.54 11.09 -1.97
CA THR A 58 12.58 10.05 -3.00
C THR A 58 11.37 9.14 -2.91
N LEU A 59 11.02 8.67 -1.70
CA LEU A 59 9.82 7.88 -1.45
C LEU A 59 8.55 8.64 -1.85
N LYS A 60 8.43 9.91 -1.46
CA LYS A 60 7.32 10.77 -1.87
C LYS A 60 7.20 10.86 -3.39
N SER A 61 8.32 11.15 -4.07
CA SER A 61 8.34 11.26 -5.53
C SER A 61 7.97 9.94 -6.20
N MET A 62 8.42 8.82 -5.64
CA MET A 62 8.09 7.48 -6.12
C MET A 62 6.59 7.19 -6.02
N LEU A 63 5.99 7.50 -4.87
CA LEU A 63 4.54 7.37 -4.65
C LEU A 63 3.74 8.30 -5.57
N ASP A 64 4.19 9.54 -5.77
CA ASP A 64 3.56 10.49 -6.68
C ASP A 64 3.61 10.02 -8.14
N VAL A 65 4.68 9.34 -8.55
CA VAL A 65 4.78 8.75 -9.89
C VAL A 65 3.78 7.61 -10.04
N VAL A 66 3.76 6.63 -9.14
CA VAL A 66 2.86 5.47 -9.29
C VAL A 66 1.39 5.85 -9.18
N ARG A 67 1.04 6.88 -8.40
CA ARG A 67 -0.32 7.46 -8.34
C ARG A 67 -0.81 7.96 -9.69
N LYS A 68 0.05 8.57 -10.51
CA LYS A 68 -0.31 8.99 -11.88
C LYS A 68 -0.72 7.83 -12.78
N PHE A 69 -0.33 6.60 -12.44
CA PHE A 69 -0.72 5.37 -13.14
C PHE A 69 -1.85 4.61 -12.42
N GLY A 70 -2.52 5.25 -11.46
CA GLY A 70 -3.68 4.71 -10.76
C GLY A 70 -3.35 3.84 -9.55
N VAL A 71 -2.12 3.89 -9.03
CA VAL A 71 -1.75 3.17 -7.80
C VAL A 71 -2.09 3.99 -6.58
N GLU A 72 -2.84 3.41 -5.64
CA GLU A 72 -3.14 4.03 -4.35
C GLU A 72 -2.64 3.18 -3.18
N VAL A 73 -2.23 3.86 -2.11
CA VAL A 73 -1.65 3.23 -0.91
C VAL A 73 -2.74 2.90 0.11
N ILE A 74 -2.68 1.71 0.69
CA ILE A 74 -3.50 1.28 1.82
C ILE A 74 -2.62 1.30 3.07
N ALA A 75 -2.80 2.31 3.92
CA ALA A 75 -2.00 2.50 5.13
C ALA A 75 -2.76 3.19 6.27
N GLU A 76 -4.09 3.26 6.20
CA GLU A 76 -4.90 3.91 7.22
C GLU A 76 -5.06 3.00 8.44
N THR A 77 -4.95 3.58 9.65
CA THR A 77 -5.19 2.90 10.92
C THR A 77 -6.49 3.40 11.54
N ASN A 78 -6.98 2.72 12.58
CA ASN A 78 -8.27 3.01 13.21
C ASN A 78 -9.48 2.89 12.25
N VAL A 79 -9.36 2.07 11.23
CA VAL A 79 -10.45 1.68 10.33
C VAL A 79 -10.83 0.22 10.58
N PRO A 80 -12.09 -0.18 10.35
CA PRO A 80 -12.47 -1.59 10.43
C PRO A 80 -11.62 -2.46 9.50
N LEU A 81 -11.27 -3.66 9.95
CA LEU A 81 -10.58 -4.62 9.10
C LEU A 81 -11.44 -5.00 7.88
N ASP A 82 -11.06 -4.54 6.71
CA ASP A 82 -11.59 -4.99 5.42
C ASP A 82 -10.70 -6.08 4.77
N PRO A 83 -11.16 -7.34 4.65
CA PRO A 83 -10.39 -8.43 4.03
C PRO A 83 -10.05 -8.25 2.54
N ASN A 84 -10.70 -7.31 1.84
CA ASN A 84 -10.41 -7.04 0.43
C ASN A 84 -9.08 -6.28 0.25
N VAL A 85 -8.67 -5.53 1.27
CA VAL A 85 -7.51 -4.62 1.22
C VAL A 85 -6.52 -4.82 2.38
N HIS A 86 -6.92 -5.56 3.42
CA HIS A 86 -6.09 -5.87 4.57
C HIS A 86 -5.87 -7.37 4.74
N GLN A 87 -4.66 -7.72 5.18
CA GLN A 87 -4.27 -9.05 5.64
C GLN A 87 -3.86 -8.93 7.11
N ALA A 88 -4.72 -9.36 8.03
CA ALA A 88 -4.41 -9.38 9.44
C ALA A 88 -3.37 -10.47 9.74
N ILE A 89 -2.19 -10.08 10.24
CA ILE A 89 -1.11 -11.01 10.57
C ILE A 89 -0.99 -11.28 12.09
N ALA A 90 -1.54 -10.40 12.91
CA ALA A 90 -1.57 -10.54 14.36
C ALA A 90 -2.75 -9.78 14.99
N MET A 91 -3.20 -10.27 16.14
CA MET A 91 -4.12 -9.57 17.03
C MET A 91 -3.33 -9.03 18.22
N VAL A 92 -3.55 -7.77 18.60
CA VAL A 92 -2.82 -7.12 19.69
C VAL A 92 -3.83 -6.54 20.68
N GLU A 93 -3.61 -6.79 21.97
CA GLU A 93 -4.40 -6.21 23.04
C GLU A 93 -4.09 -4.72 23.16
N SER A 94 -5.08 -3.87 22.87
CA SER A 94 -4.94 -2.42 22.91
C SER A 94 -6.30 -1.75 23.12
N ASP A 95 -6.29 -0.64 23.85
CA ASP A 95 -7.44 0.25 24.04
C ASP A 95 -7.33 1.51 23.15
N ASP A 96 -6.30 1.60 22.29
CA ASP A 96 -6.01 2.78 21.46
C ASP A 96 -7.06 2.97 20.35
N VAL A 97 -7.61 1.87 19.84
CA VAL A 97 -8.66 1.83 18.81
C VAL A 97 -9.71 0.79 19.15
N ALA A 98 -10.89 0.88 18.52
CA ALA A 98 -11.97 -0.08 18.76
C ALA A 98 -11.53 -1.52 18.41
N PRO A 99 -11.94 -2.55 19.18
CA PRO A 99 -11.67 -3.94 18.84
C PRO A 99 -12.15 -4.29 17.43
N GLY A 100 -11.31 -4.98 16.66
CA GLY A 100 -11.56 -5.31 15.25
C GLY A 100 -11.09 -4.25 14.25
N ASN A 101 -10.66 -3.08 14.70
CA ASN A 101 -10.02 -2.09 13.83
C ASN A 101 -8.53 -2.39 13.63
N VAL A 102 -8.01 -1.93 12.50
CA VAL A 102 -6.58 -1.89 12.19
C VAL A 102 -5.87 -1.03 13.24
N LEU A 103 -4.99 -1.66 14.01
CA LEU A 103 -4.17 -1.00 15.03
C LEU A 103 -2.88 -0.44 14.41
N GLY A 104 -2.25 -1.20 13.52
CA GLY A 104 -0.99 -0.81 12.90
C GLY A 104 -0.79 -1.45 11.53
N ILE A 105 0.04 -0.79 10.72
CA ILE A 105 0.44 -1.26 9.39
C ILE A 105 1.86 -1.78 9.47
N MET A 106 2.05 -3.07 9.24
CA MET A 106 3.35 -3.73 9.21
C MET A 106 3.98 -3.70 7.82
N GLN A 107 3.13 -3.67 6.78
CA GLN A 107 3.53 -3.43 5.41
C GLN A 107 2.38 -2.74 4.68
N LYS A 108 2.67 -1.64 3.99
CA LYS A 108 1.67 -0.91 3.21
C LYS A 108 1.09 -1.78 2.10
N GLY A 109 -0.23 -1.69 1.92
CA GLY A 109 -0.95 -2.28 0.80
C GLY A 109 -1.04 -1.32 -0.37
N TYR A 110 -1.41 -1.84 -1.53
CA TYR A 110 -1.55 -1.06 -2.76
C TYR A 110 -2.74 -1.56 -3.59
N THR A 111 -3.48 -0.62 -4.16
CA THR A 111 -4.46 -0.90 -5.22
C THR A 111 -3.97 -0.32 -6.54
N LEU A 112 -4.38 -0.91 -7.66
CA LEU A 112 -4.23 -0.36 -9.00
C LEU A 112 -5.62 -0.20 -9.59
N ASN A 113 -6.02 1.03 -9.93
CA ASN A 113 -7.32 1.35 -10.51
C ASN A 113 -8.48 0.70 -9.72
N GLY A 114 -8.40 0.73 -8.39
CA GLY A 114 -9.40 0.20 -7.45
C GLY A 114 -9.32 -1.31 -7.17
N ARG A 115 -8.46 -2.07 -7.87
CA ARG A 115 -8.22 -3.48 -7.58
C ARG A 115 -7.01 -3.64 -6.68
N THR A 116 -7.14 -4.37 -5.57
CA THR A 116 -6.02 -4.71 -4.71
C THR A 116 -4.96 -5.51 -5.48
N ILE A 117 -3.75 -4.96 -5.55
CA ILE A 117 -2.58 -5.65 -6.11
C ILE A 117 -1.69 -6.23 -5.00
N ARG A 118 -1.76 -5.64 -3.80
CA ARG A 118 -1.17 -6.18 -2.58
C ARG A 118 -1.96 -5.71 -1.36
N ALA A 119 -2.46 -6.62 -0.54
CA ALA A 119 -3.12 -6.25 0.71
C ALA A 119 -2.11 -5.66 1.70
N ALA A 120 -2.54 -4.72 2.54
CA ALA A 120 -1.71 -4.21 3.63
C ALA A 120 -1.61 -5.30 4.71
N MET A 121 -0.40 -5.62 5.16
CA MET A 121 -0.23 -6.48 6.33
C MET A 121 -0.45 -5.66 7.58
N VAL A 122 -1.42 -6.05 8.40
CA VAL A 122 -1.89 -5.24 9.53
C VAL A 122 -1.90 -6.02 10.83
N THR A 123 -1.76 -5.29 11.93
CA THR A 123 -2.15 -5.75 13.26
C THR A 123 -3.55 -5.22 13.57
N VAL A 124 -4.35 -6.01 14.27
CA VAL A 124 -5.75 -5.67 14.59
C VAL A 124 -5.93 -5.63 16.10
N ALA A 125 -6.66 -4.63 16.59
CA ALA A 125 -6.93 -4.50 18.01
C ALA A 125 -7.88 -5.60 18.50
N LYS A 126 -7.54 -6.20 19.64
CA LYS A 126 -8.38 -7.10 20.43
C LYS A 126 -8.63 -6.42 21.79
N ALA A 127 -9.83 -6.57 22.33
CA ALA A 127 -10.10 -6.17 23.71
C ALA A 127 -9.15 -6.91 24.66
N LYS A 128 -8.67 -6.20 25.68
CA LYS A 128 -7.96 -6.78 26.83
C LYS A 128 -8.86 -7.75 27.60
#